data_AF-A0AAD4GHM1-F1
#
_entry.id   AF-A0AAD4GHM1-F1
#
_cell.length_a   1.000
_cell.length_b   1.000
_cell.length_c   1.000
_cell.angle_alpha   90.00
_cell.angle_beta   90.00
_cell.angle_gamma   90.00
#
_symmetry.space_group_name_H-M   'P 1'
#
loop_
_entity.id
_entity.type
_entity.pdbx_description
1 polymer ?
#
loop_
_entity_poly.entity_id
_entity_poly.type
_entity_poly.pdbx_seq_one_letter_code
_entity_poly.pdbx_strand_id
1 'polypeptide(L)'
;KINHTLSTYADLGFLIPEDHKDGVPSPVPPKFLIFFDDIQDSINAAKFLRNRLPPHARDKIKWFNSDMTTEFKETEVKALIAGDTWGFCTTESFGMGMDIPDICLVIQW
;
A
#
# COMPACT_ATOMS: atom_id res chain seq x y z
N LYS A 1 10.17 -8.99 -12.86
CA LYS A 1 10.90 -8.03 -13.73
C LYS A 1 9.92 -6.94 -14.10
N ILE A 2 10.35 -5.68 -14.09
CA ILE A 2 9.54 -4.54 -14.52
C ILE A 2 9.24 -4.70 -16.01
N ASN A 3 7.97 -4.57 -16.40
CA ASN A 3 7.50 -4.68 -17.79
C ASN A 3 6.91 -3.37 -18.31
N HIS A 4 6.63 -2.42 -17.43
CA HIS A 4 6.04 -1.13 -17.74
C HIS A 4 6.90 0.03 -17.25
N THR A 5 6.66 1.25 -17.74
CA THR A 5 7.33 2.45 -17.24
C THR A 5 7.02 2.65 -15.76
N LEU A 6 8.03 2.88 -14.92
CA LEU A 6 7.89 3.01 -13.46
C LEU A 6 6.84 4.06 -13.03
N SER A 7 6.75 5.19 -13.73
CA SER A 7 5.76 6.23 -13.41
C SER A 7 4.30 5.83 -13.65
N THR A 8 4.04 4.67 -14.26
CA THR A 8 2.68 4.13 -14.47
C THR A 8 2.20 3.28 -13.30
N TYR A 9 3.13 2.76 -12.49
CA TYR A 9 2.86 1.81 -11.39
C TYR A 9 2.11 0.53 -11.83
N ALA A 10 2.00 0.26 -13.13
CA ALA A 10 1.21 -0.84 -13.68
C ALA A 10 1.71 -2.22 -13.24
N ASP A 11 3.02 -2.39 -13.03
CA ASP A 11 3.60 -3.62 -12.49
C ASP A 11 3.21 -3.88 -11.03
N LEU A 12 2.73 -2.88 -10.26
CA LEU A 12 2.09 -3.11 -8.94
C LEU A 12 0.66 -3.67 -9.09
N GLY A 13 0.20 -3.79 -10.34
CA GLY A 13 -1.14 -4.22 -10.71
C GLY A 13 -1.54 -5.59 -10.14
N PHE A 14 -0.58 -6.49 -9.95
CA PHE A 14 -0.84 -7.84 -9.46
C PHE A 14 -1.38 -7.87 -8.02
N LEU A 15 -1.15 -6.81 -7.22
CA LEU A 15 -1.64 -6.74 -5.85
C LEU A 15 -3.16 -6.70 -5.76
N ILE A 16 -3.81 -6.05 -6.75
CA ILE A 16 -5.24 -5.77 -6.75
C ILE A 16 -5.79 -5.98 -8.16
N PRO A 17 -5.98 -7.22 -8.62
CA PRO A 17 -6.46 -7.48 -9.96
C PRO A 17 -7.75 -6.68 -10.29
N GLU A 18 -7.88 -6.21 -11.54
CA GLU A 18 -9.02 -5.38 -11.96
C GLU A 18 -10.33 -6.18 -12.14
N ASP A 19 -10.30 -7.50 -11.97
CA ASP A 19 -11.37 -8.44 -12.27
C ASP A 19 -12.51 -8.44 -11.25
N HIS A 20 -12.95 -7.25 -10.84
CA HIS A 20 -14.16 -7.01 -10.07
C HIS A 20 -15.36 -7.48 -10.91
N LYS A 21 -15.82 -8.71 -10.65
CA LYS A 21 -17.08 -9.21 -11.20
C LYS A 21 -18.21 -8.76 -10.29
N ASP A 22 -19.26 -8.19 -10.87
CA ASP A 22 -20.46 -7.80 -10.11
C ASP A 22 -20.96 -8.97 -9.26
N GLY A 23 -21.08 -8.75 -7.95
CA GLY A 23 -21.56 -9.75 -6.99
C GLY A 23 -20.51 -10.75 -6.47
N VAL A 24 -19.24 -10.66 -6.92
CA VAL A 24 -18.13 -11.45 -6.36
C VAL A 24 -17.25 -10.55 -5.51
N PRO A 25 -17.02 -10.86 -4.22
CA PRO A 25 -16.06 -10.13 -3.41
C PRO A 25 -14.66 -10.22 -4.04
N SER A 26 -14.05 -9.08 -4.37
CA SER A 26 -12.64 -9.06 -4.79
C SER A 26 -11.77 -9.61 -3.66
N PRO A 27 -10.76 -10.43 -3.97
CA PRO A 27 -9.87 -10.97 -2.96
C PRO A 27 -9.16 -9.84 -2.21
N VAL A 28 -9.14 -9.93 -0.89
CA VAL A 28 -8.37 -9.02 -0.04
C VAL A 28 -6.88 -9.27 -0.31
N PRO A 29 -6.08 -8.24 -0.64
CA PRO A 29 -4.65 -8.40 -0.86
C PRO A 29 -3.96 -8.90 0.41
N PRO A 30 -2.85 -9.65 0.29
CA PRO A 30 -2.03 -10.00 1.45
C PRO A 30 -1.49 -8.72 2.11
N LYS A 31 -1.28 -8.72 3.43
CA LYS A 31 -0.73 -7.55 4.13
C LYS A 31 0.64 -7.20 3.54
N PHE A 32 0.81 -5.96 3.06
CA PHE A 32 1.99 -5.60 2.26
C PHE A 32 2.66 -4.28 2.66
N LEU A 33 3.96 -4.17 2.35
CA LEU A 33 4.73 -2.93 2.35
C LEU A 33 5.41 -2.75 0.98
N ILE A 34 5.38 -1.53 0.46
CA ILE A 34 6.09 -1.15 -0.76
C ILE A 34 6.99 0.02 -0.43
N PHE A 35 8.29 -0.15 -0.59
CA PHE A 35 9.31 0.87 -0.36
C PHE A 35 9.61 1.62 -1.66
N PHE A 36 9.67 2.95 -1.55
CA PHE A 36 9.98 3.90 -2.62
C PHE A 36 11.13 4.81 -2.20
N ASP A 37 11.89 5.29 -3.18
CA ASP A 37 13.00 6.22 -2.96
C ASP A 37 12.51 7.63 -2.55
N ASP A 38 11.31 8.03 -3.01
CA ASP A 38 10.76 9.35 -2.73
C ASP A 38 9.28 9.36 -2.32
N ILE A 39 8.89 10.46 -1.67
CA ILE A 39 7.56 10.68 -1.14
C ILE A 39 6.51 10.73 -2.25
N GLN A 40 6.81 11.39 -3.37
CA GLN A 40 5.85 11.63 -4.44
C GLN A 40 5.46 10.31 -5.12
N ASP A 41 6.42 9.42 -5.35
CA ASP A 41 6.17 8.09 -5.88
C ASP A 41 5.36 7.22 -4.91
N SER A 42 5.66 7.27 -3.61
CA SER A 42 4.84 6.55 -2.61
C SER A 42 3.37 7.01 -2.63
N ILE A 43 3.11 8.30 -2.81
CA ILE A 43 1.76 8.87 -2.89
C ILE A 43 1.07 8.45 -4.19
N ASN A 44 1.78 8.53 -5.32
CA ASN A 44 1.22 8.23 -6.62
C ASN A 44 0.90 6.74 -6.78
N ALA A 45 1.79 5.85 -6.30
CA ALA A 45 1.54 4.42 -6.28
C ALA A 45 0.34 4.06 -5.39
N ALA A 46 0.23 4.67 -4.20
CA ALA A 46 -0.94 4.48 -3.35
C ALA A 46 -2.22 4.92 -4.08
N LYS A 47 -2.23 6.08 -4.74
CA LYS A 47 -3.38 6.54 -5.54
C LYS A 47 -3.72 5.56 -6.67
N PHE A 48 -2.72 5.05 -7.39
CA PHE A 48 -2.90 4.04 -8.43
C PHE A 48 -3.59 2.78 -7.86
N LEU A 49 -3.08 2.23 -6.77
CA LEU A 49 -3.67 1.04 -6.12
C LEU A 49 -5.09 1.30 -5.60
N ARG A 50 -5.34 2.46 -4.98
CA ARG A 50 -6.67 2.86 -4.50
C ARG A 50 -7.69 2.96 -5.62
N ASN A 51 -7.30 3.44 -6.80
CA ASN A 51 -8.22 3.56 -7.94
C ASN A 51 -8.70 2.21 -8.45
N ARG A 52 -7.95 1.14 -8.16
CA ARG A 52 -8.28 -0.24 -8.54
C ARG A 52 -9.15 -0.94 -7.49
N LEU A 53 -9.43 -0.29 -6.36
CA LEU A 53 -10.33 -0.78 -5.32
C LEU A 53 -11.74 -0.21 -5.45
N PRO A 54 -12.77 -0.97 -4.99
CA PRO A 54 -14.10 -0.43 -4.87
C PRO A 54 -14.11 0.75 -3.88
N PRO A 55 -15.04 1.72 -4.02
CA PRO A 55 -15.01 2.97 -3.24
C PRO A 55 -14.87 2.78 -1.72
N HIS A 56 -15.54 1.77 -1.15
CA HIS A 56 -15.53 1.50 0.30
C HIS A 56 -14.20 0.92 0.82
N ALA A 57 -13.33 0.42 -0.06
CA ALA A 57 -12.05 -0.20 0.31
C ALA A 57 -10.84 0.70 0.01
N ARG A 58 -11.02 1.85 -0.64
CA ARG A 58 -9.89 2.71 -1.06
C ARG A 58 -9.03 3.18 0.11
N ASP A 59 -9.62 3.41 1.28
CA ASP A 59 -8.85 3.86 2.44
C ASP A 59 -8.04 2.75 3.13
N LYS A 60 -8.18 1.50 2.68
CA LYS A 60 -7.42 0.35 3.18
C LYS A 60 -5.95 0.32 2.73
N ILE A 61 -5.57 1.13 1.75
CA ILE A 61 -4.17 1.28 1.30
C ILE A 61 -3.77 2.71 1.58
N LYS A 62 -2.62 2.96 2.21
CA LYS A 62 -2.18 4.32 2.53
C LYS A 62 -0.75 4.58 2.11
N TRP A 63 -0.41 5.84 1.92
CA TRP A 63 0.98 6.27 1.90
C TRP A 63 1.42 6.60 3.31
N PHE A 64 2.67 6.30 3.64
CA PHE A 64 3.24 6.51 4.96
C PHE A 64 4.67 7.00 4.79
N ASN A 65 4.97 8.23 5.22
CA ASN A 65 6.29 8.83 5.03
C ASN A 65 6.63 9.80 6.16
N SER A 66 7.82 10.41 6.09
CA SER A 66 8.34 11.31 7.12
C SER A 66 7.44 12.51 7.41
N ASP A 67 6.71 13.01 6.40
CA ASP A 67 5.92 14.25 6.49
C ASP A 67 4.63 14.05 7.29
N MET A 68 4.23 12.80 7.56
CA MET A 68 3.06 12.51 8.38
C MET A 68 3.34 12.78 9.86
N THR A 69 2.31 13.25 10.57
CA THR A 69 2.41 13.52 12.02
C THR A 69 2.65 12.24 12.80
N THR A 70 3.22 12.36 14.00
CA THR A 70 3.45 11.21 14.89
C THR A 70 2.14 10.49 15.22
N GLU A 71 1.06 11.24 15.48
CA GLU A 71 -0.26 10.68 15.81
C GLU A 71 -0.83 9.88 14.64
N PHE A 72 -0.67 10.38 13.41
CA PHE A 72 -1.04 9.65 12.21
C PHE A 72 -0.24 8.35 12.11
N LYS A 73 1.09 8.43 12.26
CA LYS A 73 1.98 7.26 12.16
C LYS A 73 1.59 6.17 13.17
N GLU A 74 1.41 6.53 14.44
CA GLU A 74 1.01 5.58 15.49
C GLU A 74 -0.37 4.96 15.23
N THR A 75 -1.32 5.77 14.77
CA THR A 75 -2.68 5.31 14.49
C THR A 75 -2.70 4.31 13.34
N GLU A 76 -1.99 4.62 12.25
CA GLU A 76 -1.98 3.78 11.06
C GLU A 76 -1.22 2.47 11.28
N VAL A 77 -0.15 2.48 12.09
CA VAL A 77 0.54 1.25 12.48
C VAL A 77 -0.38 0.31 13.23
N LYS A 78 -1.15 0.83 14.19
CA LYS A 78 -2.16 0.02 14.92
C LYS A 78 -3.22 -0.53 13.96
N ALA A 79 -3.67 0.28 13.00
CA ALA A 79 -4.62 -0.17 11.97
C ALA A 79 -4.05 -1.26 11.07
N LEU A 80 -2.76 -1.18 10.70
CA LEU A 80 -2.08 -2.22 9.92
C LEU A 80 -1.92 -3.52 10.72
N ILE A 81 -1.62 -3.43 12.01
CA ILE A 81 -1.55 -4.59 12.91
C ILE A 81 -2.92 -5.27 13.01
N ALA A 82 -3.98 -4.48 13.22
CA ALA A 82 -5.36 -4.97 13.32
C ALA A 82 -5.95 -5.51 12.00
N GLY A 83 -5.31 -5.25 10.86
CA GLY A 83 -5.83 -5.60 9.53
C GLY A 83 -6.86 -4.62 8.97
N ASP A 84 -7.09 -3.50 9.67
CA ASP A 84 -7.92 -2.40 9.18
C ASP A 84 -7.27 -1.65 8.03
N THR A 85 -5.95 -1.66 7.95
CA THR A 85 -5.16 -1.23 6.78
C THR A 85 -4.50 -2.46 6.17
N TRP A 86 -4.58 -2.60 4.85
CA TRP A 86 -4.04 -3.74 4.10
C TRP A 86 -2.59 -3.55 3.70
N GLY A 87 -2.14 -2.32 3.46
CA GLY A 87 -0.74 -2.09 3.16
C GLY A 87 -0.34 -0.63 3.05
N PHE A 88 0.97 -0.42 3.08
CA PHE A 88 1.58 0.90 2.94
C PHE A 88 2.46 1.01 1.69
N CYS A 89 2.33 2.15 1.02
CA CYS A 89 3.37 2.68 0.15
C CYS A 89 4.21 3.65 1.00
N THR A 90 5.49 3.36 1.17
CA THR A 90 6.33 4.03 2.15
C THR A 90 7.72 4.34 1.63
N THR A 91 8.42 5.26 2.28
CA THR A 91 9.83 5.54 2.01
C THR A 91 10.72 4.72 2.93
N GLU A 92 11.99 4.51 2.58
CA GLU A 92 12.95 3.73 3.39
C GLU A 92 13.04 4.19 4.86
N SER A 93 12.76 5.46 5.12
CA SER A 93 12.70 6.05 6.47
C SER A 93 11.70 5.35 7.42
N PHE A 94 10.76 4.56 6.90
CA PHE A 94 9.85 3.72 7.68
C PHE A 94 10.47 2.43 8.21
N GLY A 95 11.39 1.83 7.45
CA GLY A 95 11.92 0.50 7.74
C GLY A 95 12.78 0.42 9.00
N MET A 96 13.21 1.57 9.53
CA MET A 96 14.07 1.64 10.71
C MET A 96 13.24 1.80 11.99
N GLY A 97 12.87 0.67 12.60
CA GLY A 97 12.38 0.63 13.98
C GLY A 97 10.91 0.24 14.17
N MET A 98 10.24 -0.25 13.13
CA MET A 98 8.86 -0.70 13.22
C MET A 98 8.75 -2.22 13.19
N ASP A 99 8.27 -2.80 14.29
CA ASP A 99 7.98 -4.23 14.40
C ASP A 99 6.50 -4.47 14.06
N ILE A 100 6.23 -4.81 12.80
CA ILE A 100 4.87 -5.09 12.32
C ILE A 100 4.76 -6.59 12.07
N PRO A 101 3.99 -7.33 12.88
CA PRO A 101 3.79 -8.75 12.67
C PRO A 101 2.96 -9.02 11.41
N ASP A 102 3.18 -10.21 10.85
CA ASP A 102 2.38 -10.80 9.77
C ASP A 102 2.36 -9.97 8.47
N ILE A 103 3.44 -9.25 8.16
CA ILE A 103 3.66 -8.73 6.81
C ILE A 103 3.89 -9.92 5.88
N CYS A 104 3.02 -10.09 4.89
CA CYS A 104 3.07 -11.20 3.94
C CYS A 104 3.91 -10.88 2.70
N LEU A 105 4.01 -9.60 2.33
CA LEU A 105 4.67 -9.17 1.11
C LEU A 105 5.42 -7.86 1.31
N VAL A 106 6.69 -7.84 0.89
CA VAL A 106 7.52 -6.63 0.86
C VAL A 106 8.03 -6.44 -0.56
N ILE A 107 7.85 -5.23 -1.10
CA ILE A 107 8.26 -4.85 -2.46
C ILE A 107 9.20 -3.65 -2.34
N GLN A 108 10.32 -3.69 -3.08
CA GLN A 108 11.12 -2.51 -3.38
C GLN A 108 10.73 -2.04 -4.78
N TRP A 109 10.29 -0.79 -4.90
CA TRP A 109 9.90 -0.16 -6.17
C TRP A 109 11.05 0.67 -6.74
#